data_AF-T2JTT0-F1
#
_entry.id   AF-T2JTT0-F1
#
_cell.length_a   1.000
_cell.length_b   1.000
_cell.length_c   1.000
_cell.angle_alpha   90.00
_cell.angle_beta   90.00
_cell.angle_gamma   90.00
#
_symmetry.space_group_name_H-M   'P 1'
#
loop_
_entity.id
_entity.type
_entity.pdbx_description
1 polymer ?
#
loop_
_entity_poly.entity_id
_entity_poly.type
_entity_poly.pdbx_seq_one_letter_code
_entity_poly.pdbx_strand_id
1 'polypeptide(L)' 'MVNIWGKTRGDFGIHFDANAPGSAGCVVIRNKPAWEAFQQMMKNYELAGLKTVPLIVEYQR' A
#
# COMPACT_ATOMS: atom_id res chain seq x y z
N MET A 1 -8.77 -7.05 -8.14
CA MET A 1 -8.02 -8.06 -8.90
C MET A 1 -7.96 -7.65 -10.37
N VAL A 2 -6.75 -7.44 -10.91
CA VAL A 2 -6.55 -6.98 -12.30
C VAL A 2 -5.84 -8.07 -13.09
N ASN A 3 -6.37 -8.43 -14.26
CA ASN A 3 -5.71 -9.35 -15.19
C ASN A 3 -4.87 -8.54 -16.18
N ILE A 4 -3.56 -8.78 -16.19
CA ILE A 4 -2.64 -8.21 -17.19
C ILE A 4 -1.92 -9.38 -17.85
N TRP A 5 -2.14 -9.56 -19.16
CA TRP A 5 -1.51 -10.61 -19.98
C TRP A 5 -1.66 -12.03 -19.41
N GLY A 6 -2.84 -12.37 -18.89
CA GLY A 6 -3.10 -13.70 -18.33
C GLY A 6 -2.52 -13.93 -16.94
N LYS A 7 -1.85 -12.92 -16.35
CA LYS A 7 -1.42 -12.95 -14.95
C LYS A 7 -2.37 -12.12 -14.10
N THR A 8 -2.97 -12.79 -13.14
CA THR A 8 -3.78 -12.16 -12.10
C THR A 8 -2.86 -11.46 -11.12
N ARG A 9 -2.87 -10.13 -11.10
CA ARG A 9 -2.24 -9.38 -10.02
C ARG A 9 -3.23 -9.23 -8.87
N GLY A 10 -2.76 -9.55 -7.67
CA GLY A 10 -3.43 -9.18 -6.42
C GLY A 10 -3.56 -7.65 -6.33
N ASP A 11 -4.48 -7.19 -5.50
CA ASP A 11 -4.66 -5.76 -5.28
C ASP A 11 -3.36 -5.14 -4.74
N PHE A 12 -2.98 -3.98 -5.28
CA PHE A 12 -1.81 -3.25 -4.80
C PHE A 12 -2.13 -2.67 -3.42
N GLY A 13 -1.46 -3.19 -2.39
CA GLY A 13 -1.68 -2.83 -1.00
C GLY A 13 -0.46 -2.21 -0.32
N ILE A 14 -0.71 -1.63 0.85
CA ILE A 14 0.32 -1.20 1.80
C ILE A 14 0.08 -2.00 3.09
N HIS A 15 1.10 -2.70 3.59
CA HIS A 15 0.99 -3.49 4.82
C HIS A 15 2.25 -3.46 5.68
N PHE A 16 2.12 -3.86 6.94
CA PHE A 16 3.24 -4.05 7.85
C PHE A 16 4.04 -5.31 7.50
N ASP A 17 5.37 -5.23 7.55
CA ASP A 17 6.24 -6.39 7.38
C ASP A 17 6.13 -7.32 8.59
N ALA A 18 5.39 -8.41 8.43
CA ALA A 18 5.27 -9.46 9.45
C ALA A 18 6.31 -10.59 9.26
N ASN A 19 7.44 -10.33 8.58
CA ASN A 19 8.41 -11.34 8.13
C ASN A 19 7.78 -12.43 7.23
N ALA A 20 6.67 -12.10 6.55
CA ALA A 20 6.12 -12.97 5.53
C ALA A 20 7.06 -12.98 4.31
N PRO A 21 7.24 -14.13 3.62
CA PRO A 21 8.15 -14.22 2.49
C PRO A 21 7.67 -13.36 1.31
N GLY A 22 8.39 -12.27 1.05
CA GLY A 22 8.16 -11.35 -0.06
C GLY A 22 6.97 -10.40 0.15
N SER A 23 6.86 -9.38 -0.71
CA SER A 23 5.76 -8.41 -0.65
C SER A 23 4.63 -8.66 -1.65
N ALA A 24 4.74 -9.71 -2.48
CA ALA A 24 3.86 -9.98 -3.62
C ALA A 24 3.63 -8.77 -4.56
N GLY A 25 4.55 -7.80 -4.58
CA GLY A 25 4.43 -6.57 -5.37
C GLY A 25 3.72 -5.41 -4.65
N CYS A 26 3.43 -5.55 -3.36
CA CYS A 26 2.91 -4.50 -2.48
C CYS A 26 4.04 -3.64 -1.89
N VAL A 27 3.67 -2.47 -1.36
CA VAL A 27 4.55 -1.63 -0.54
C VAL A 27 4.52 -2.14 0.89
N VAL A 28 5.70 -2.34 1.49
CA VAL A 28 5.82 -2.88 2.84
C VAL A 28 6.48 -1.87 3.76
N ILE A 29 5.88 -1.63 4.92
CA ILE A 29 6.47 -0.82 5.99
C ILE A 29 7.07 -1.75 7.04
N ARG A 30 8.40 -1.75 7.15
CA ARG A 30 9.14 -2.66 8.04
C ARG A 30 9.23 -2.19 9.50
N ASN A 31 9.22 -0.88 9.68
CA ASN A 31 9.37 -0.25 10.99
C ASN A 31 8.00 -0.10 11.65
N LYS A 32 7.84 -0.65 12.86
CA LYS A 32 6.57 -0.64 13.59
C LYS A 32 6.07 0.78 13.94
N PRO A 33 6.90 1.67 14.51
CA PRO A 33 6.53 3.09 14.67
C PRO A 33 6.09 3.76 13.37
N ALA A 34 6.76 3.50 12.25
CA ALA A 34 6.38 4.08 10.95
C ALA A 34 5.04 3.52 10.44
N TRP A 35 4.76 2.24 10.71
CA TRP A 35 3.46 1.64 10.41
C TRP A 35 2.33 2.26 11.23
N GLU A 36 2.54 2.47 12.53
CA GLU A 36 1.58 3.13 13.40
C GLU A 36 1.31 4.58 12.97
N ALA A 37 2.37 5.32 12.61
CA ALA A 37 2.25 6.67 12.07
C ALA A 37 1.45 6.69 10.75
N PHE A 38 1.68 5.72 9.86
CA PHE A 38 0.92 5.56 8.63
C PHE A 38 -0.56 5.29 8.91
N GLN A 39 -0.88 4.38 9.84
CA GLN A 39 -2.26 4.10 10.23
C GLN A 39 -2.97 5.35 10.77
N GLN A 40 -2.30 6.13 11.61
CA GLN A 40 -2.86 7.37 12.15
C GLN A 40 -3.10 8.41 11.04
N MET A 41 -2.18 8.54 10.09
CA MET A 41 -2.34 9.43 8.95
C MET A 41 -3.55 9.03 8.08
N MET A 42 -3.70 7.75 7.75
CA MET A 42 -4.85 7.27 6.97
C MET A 42 -6.17 7.49 7.71
N LYS A 43 -6.20 7.28 9.02
CA LYS A 43 -7.38 7.57 9.85
C LYS A 43 -7.76 9.05 9.83
N ASN A 44 -6.78 9.95 9.87
CA ASN A 44 -7.03 11.38 9.77
C ASN A 44 -7.65 11.76 8.42
N TYR A 45 -7.20 11.15 7.32
CA TYR A 45 -7.78 11.36 5.99
C TYR A 45 -9.21 10.82 5.89
N GLU A 46 -9.47 9.64 6.44
CA GLU A 46 -10.82 9.08 6.51
C GLU A 46 -11.78 10.01 7.26
N LEU A 47 -11.35 10.54 8.42
CA LEU A 47 -12.12 11.49 9.22
C LEU A 47 -12.35 12.83 8.49
N ALA A 48 -11.43 13.23 7.61
CA ALA A 48 -11.61 14.37 6.72
C ALA A 48 -12.55 14.09 5.52
N GLY A 49 -13.11 12.89 5.42
CA GLY A 49 -14.05 12.50 4.36
C GLY A 49 -13.37 11.96 3.09
N LEU A 50 -12.05 11.78 3.09
CA LEU A 50 -11.34 11.21 1.95
C LEU A 50 -11.59 9.69 1.90
N LYS A 51 -12.16 9.21 0.80
CA LYS A 51 -12.44 7.78 0.57
C LYS A 51 -11.44 7.11 -0.35
N THR A 52 -10.69 7.90 -1.12
CA THR A 52 -9.69 7.41 -2.07
C THR A 52 -8.49 8.35 -2.06
N VAL A 53 -7.29 7.79 -2.27
CA VAL A 53 -6.05 8.55 -2.46
C VAL A 53 -5.51 8.18 -3.84
N PRO A 54 -5.26 9.15 -4.74
CA PRO A 54 -4.74 8.87 -6.07
C PRO A 54 -3.31 8.33 -5.98
N LEU A 55 -3.03 7.26 -6.71
CA LEU A 55 -1.69 6.68 -6.85
C LEU A 55 -0.99 7.34 -8.05
N ILE A 56 0.12 8.04 -7.79
CA ILE A 56 1.00 8.58 -8.83
C ILE A 56 2.19 7.64 -8.97
N VAL A 57 2.48 7.21 -10.21
CA VAL A 57 3.62 6.35 -10.54
C VAL A 57 4.53 7.08 -11.50
N GLU A 58 5.76 7.38 -11.07
CA GLU A 58 6.77 8.06 -11.87
C GLU A 58 7.93 7.10 -12.16
N TYR A 59 8.30 6.98 -13.43
CA TYR A 59 9.48 6.23 -13.85
C TYR A 59 10.59 7.22 -14.14
N GLN A 60 11.66 7.20 -13.35
CA GLN A 60 12.87 7.94 -13.67
C GLN A 60 13.64 7.20 -14.78
N ARG A 61 14.11 7.96 -15.78
CA ARG A 61 14.95 7.46 -16.88
C ARG A 61 16.41 7.40 -16.45
#